data_AF-Q6YRG2-F1
#
_entry.id   AF-Q6YRG2-F1
#
_cell.length_a   1.000
_cell.length_b   1.000
_cell.length_c   1.000
_cell.angle_alpha   90.00
_cell.angle_beta   90.00
_cell.angle_gamma   90.00
#
_symmetry.space_group_name_H-M   'P 1'
#
loop_
_entity.id
_entity.type
_entity.pdbx_description
1 polymer ?
#
loop_
_entity_poly.entity_id
_entity_poly.type
_entity_poly.pdbx_seq_one_letter_code
_entity_poly.pdbx_strand_id
1 'polypeptide(L)'
;MQLTCKLAYLGLNQFVNGLENDQFKEQYLLIFNGDSSFFENDVLSYSLRTASTPLIQGTLDFLGKQLKRKFNLIINDKHLLSSFLFDNNPIDLKMKNNNYHFFIQKPEDTKGDGYCFFHALIFLLKEKKLFSENIINASFDKIDLIKNSYNILYKIKKIKEKYE
;
A
#
# COMPACT_ATOMS: atom_id res chain seq x y z
N MET A 1 -2.01 17.74 -3.44
CA MET A 1 -1.17 16.56 -3.15
C MET A 1 -1.06 15.69 -4.39
N GLN A 2 0.13 15.18 -4.71
CA GLN A 2 0.36 14.33 -5.90
C GLN A 2 -0.40 12.99 -5.79
N LEU A 3 -0.75 12.39 -6.94
CA LEU A 3 -1.55 11.16 -7.02
C LEU A 3 -0.90 9.96 -6.30
N THR A 4 0.41 9.80 -6.42
CA THR A 4 1.19 8.77 -5.72
C THR A 4 1.13 8.92 -4.20
N CYS A 5 1.27 10.16 -3.73
CA CYS A 5 1.15 10.47 -2.31
C CYS A 5 -0.28 10.19 -1.80
N LYS A 6 -1.32 10.55 -2.58
CA LYS A 6 -2.71 10.19 -2.24
C LYS A 6 -2.89 8.67 -2.12
N LEU A 7 -2.31 7.90 -3.05
CA LEU A 7 -2.36 6.45 -3.03
C LEU A 7 -1.66 5.85 -1.80
N ALA A 8 -0.51 6.40 -1.43
CA ALA A 8 0.20 6.00 -0.22
C ALA A 8 -0.66 6.19 1.04
N TYR A 9 -1.30 7.35 1.19
CA TYR A 9 -2.22 7.60 2.30
C TYR A 9 -3.43 6.66 2.32
N LEU A 10 -4.02 6.37 1.16
CA LEU A 10 -5.14 5.43 1.07
C LEU A 10 -4.71 4.01 1.44
N GLY A 11 -3.52 3.59 1.01
CA GLY A 11 -2.93 2.31 1.38
C GLY A 11 -2.69 2.21 2.89
N LEU A 12 -2.06 3.23 3.48
CA LEU A 12 -1.86 3.30 4.92
C LEU A 12 -3.18 3.19 5.70
N ASN A 13 -4.19 3.97 5.30
CA ASN A 13 -5.50 3.93 5.95
C ASN A 13 -6.15 2.54 5.83
N GLN A 14 -6.06 1.92 4.66
CA GLN A 14 -6.57 0.56 4.47
C GLN A 14 -5.85 -0.46 5.36
N PHE A 15 -4.52 -0.40 5.46
CA PHE A 15 -3.76 -1.30 6.32
C PHE A 15 -4.15 -1.15 7.80
N VAL A 16 -4.20 0.09 8.29
CA VAL A 16 -4.52 0.38 9.69
C VAL A 16 -5.95 -0.05 10.03
N ASN A 17 -6.91 0.11 9.12
CA ASN A 17 -8.26 -0.42 9.31
C ASN A 17 -8.28 -1.97 9.26
N GLY A 18 -7.37 -2.57 8.49
CA GLY A 18 -7.15 -4.01 8.44
C GLY A 18 -6.71 -4.62 9.77
N LEU A 19 -5.92 -3.89 10.57
CA LEU A 19 -5.48 -4.32 11.91
C LEU A 19 -6.64 -4.47 12.91
N GLU A 20 -7.80 -3.91 12.60
CA GLU A 20 -9.03 -4.01 13.38
C GLU A 20 -10.10 -4.89 12.69
N ASN A 21 -9.83 -5.42 11.51
CA ASN A 21 -10.80 -6.18 10.72
C ASN A 21 -10.87 -7.64 11.17
N ASP A 22 -11.98 -8.06 11.77
CA ASP A 22 -12.14 -9.42 12.32
C ASP A 22 -11.82 -10.56 11.34
N GLN A 23 -12.01 -10.37 10.04
CA GLN A 23 -11.74 -11.39 9.03
C GLN A 23 -10.26 -11.55 8.69
N PHE A 24 -9.50 -10.45 8.65
CA PHE A 24 -8.11 -10.44 8.16
C PHE A 24 -7.07 -9.95 9.17
N LYS A 25 -7.50 -9.68 10.40
CA LYS A 25 -6.67 -9.05 11.44
C LYS A 25 -5.38 -9.79 11.72
N GLU A 26 -5.42 -11.11 11.79
CA GLU A 26 -4.22 -11.91 12.06
C GLU A 26 -3.20 -11.78 10.94
N GLN A 27 -3.63 -11.77 9.68
CA GLN A 27 -2.74 -11.56 8.53
C GLN A 27 -2.13 -10.16 8.54
N TYR A 28 -2.93 -9.12 8.86
CA TYR A 28 -2.41 -7.76 9.00
C TYR A 28 -1.39 -7.64 10.16
N LEU A 29 -1.66 -8.27 11.30
CA LEU A 29 -0.76 -8.27 12.45
C LEU A 29 0.56 -9.01 12.14
N LEU A 30 0.51 -10.13 11.43
CA LEU A 30 1.71 -10.85 10.98
C LEU A 30 2.59 -9.96 10.10
N ILE A 31 1.99 -9.23 9.16
CA ILE A 31 2.72 -8.29 8.29
C ILE A 31 3.28 -7.13 9.10
N PHE A 32 2.50 -6.57 10.02
CA PHE A 32 2.95 -5.48 10.88
C PHE A 32 4.15 -5.92 11.73
N ASN A 33 4.09 -7.07 12.39
CA ASN A 33 5.17 -7.57 13.26
C ASN A 33 6.45 -7.90 12.49
N GLY A 34 6.35 -8.27 11.22
CA GLY A 34 7.52 -8.57 10.37
C GLY A 34 8.30 -7.33 9.92
N ASP A 35 7.70 -6.14 9.97
CA ASP A 35 8.27 -4.90 9.40
C ASP A 35 7.88 -3.65 10.22
N SER A 36 7.61 -3.81 11.53
CA SER A 36 7.02 -2.77 12.37
C SER A 36 7.94 -1.56 12.52
N SER A 37 9.23 -1.78 12.74
CA SER A 37 10.19 -0.70 12.99
C SER A 37 10.34 0.24 11.79
N PHE A 38 10.35 -0.29 10.57
CA PHE A 38 10.49 0.53 9.36
C PHE A 38 9.18 1.27 9.04
N PHE A 39 8.05 0.57 9.14
CA PHE A 39 6.72 1.16 8.96
C PHE A 39 6.43 2.28 9.97
N GLU A 40 6.79 2.12 11.24
CA GLU A 40 6.61 3.14 12.27
C GLU A 40 7.40 4.40 11.96
N ASN A 41 8.68 4.25 11.59
CA ASN A 41 9.53 5.39 11.24
C ASN A 41 8.94 6.18 10.06
N ASP A 42 8.45 5.50 9.02
CA ASP A 42 7.84 6.15 7.86
C ASP A 42 6.51 6.85 8.20
N VAL A 43 5.67 6.24 9.04
CA VAL A 43 4.38 6.83 9.45
C VAL A 43 4.59 8.00 10.40
N LEU A 44 5.49 7.88 11.38
CA LEU A 44 5.77 8.92 12.38
C LEU A 44 6.51 10.13 11.79
N SER A 45 7.34 9.90 10.78
CA SER A 45 8.05 10.98 10.06
C SER A 45 7.25 11.61 8.92
N TYR A 46 6.00 11.18 8.70
CA TYR A 46 5.18 11.56 7.54
C TYR A 46 5.85 11.27 6.18
N SER A 47 6.78 10.32 6.16
CA SER A 47 7.52 9.90 4.98
C SER A 47 7.00 8.57 4.46
N LEU A 48 5.82 8.59 3.83
CA LEU A 48 5.26 7.41 3.12
C LEU A 48 5.94 7.16 1.77
N ARG A 49 7.20 7.61 1.64
CA ARG A 49 7.98 7.54 0.41
C ARG A 49 8.44 6.11 0.17
N THR A 50 8.98 5.45 1.20
CA THR A 50 9.43 4.07 1.06
C THR A 50 8.27 3.10 1.30
N ALA A 51 8.11 2.14 0.39
CA ALA A 51 7.02 1.18 0.49
C ALA A 51 7.43 0.03 1.42
N SER A 52 7.21 0.21 2.72
CA SER A 52 7.24 -0.88 3.70
C SER A 52 6.22 -1.96 3.35
N THR A 53 6.41 -3.18 3.83
CA THR A 53 5.51 -4.30 3.56
C THR A 53 4.06 -3.99 3.98
N PRO A 54 3.80 -3.35 5.15
CA PRO A 54 2.47 -2.87 5.51
C PRO A 54 1.86 -1.92 4.49
N LEU A 55 2.65 -0.97 3.99
CA LEU A 55 2.18 0.03 3.05
C LEU A 55 1.85 -0.60 1.68
N ILE A 56 2.71 -1.51 1.19
CA ILE A 56 2.45 -2.29 -0.01
C ILE A 56 1.15 -3.07 0.13
N GLN A 57 0.99 -3.83 1.22
CA GLN A 57 -0.20 -4.65 1.45
C GLN A 57 -1.47 -3.79 1.49
N GLY A 58 -1.46 -2.73 2.29
CA GLY A 58 -2.59 -1.81 2.39
C GLY A 58 -2.98 -1.19 1.05
N THR A 59 -1.99 -0.83 0.22
CA THR A 59 -2.25 -0.31 -1.12
C THR A 59 -2.87 -1.36 -2.05
N LEU A 60 -2.38 -2.61 -2.04
CA LEU A 60 -2.96 -3.69 -2.83
C LEU A 60 -4.41 -3.98 -2.41
N ASP A 61 -4.67 -4.02 -1.11
CA ASP A 61 -6.03 -4.26 -0.59
C ASP A 61 -6.98 -3.10 -0.89
N PHE A 62 -6.49 -1.86 -0.81
CA PHE A 62 -7.28 -0.68 -1.15
C PHE A 62 -7.72 -0.76 -2.62
N LEU A 63 -6.75 -0.96 -3.53
CA LEU A 63 -7.02 -1.07 -4.95
C LEU A 63 -7.90 -2.27 -5.26
N GLY A 64 -7.63 -3.41 -4.64
CA GLY A 64 -8.43 -4.62 -4.81
C GLY A 64 -9.88 -4.37 -4.44
N LYS A 65 -10.14 -3.68 -3.33
CA LYS A 65 -11.49 -3.33 -2.88
C LYS A 65 -12.19 -2.38 -3.85
N GLN A 66 -11.49 -1.34 -4.32
CA GLN A 66 -12.06 -0.37 -5.26
C GLN A 66 -12.37 -1.00 -6.62
N LEU A 67 -11.49 -1.88 -7.10
CA LEU A 67 -11.60 -2.51 -8.41
C LEU A 67 -12.37 -3.83 -8.38
N LYS A 68 -12.71 -4.34 -7.19
CA LYS A 68 -13.33 -5.65 -6.97
C LYS A 68 -12.56 -6.75 -7.69
N ARG A 69 -11.25 -6.75 -7.52
CA ARG A 69 -10.30 -7.70 -8.12
C ARG A 69 -9.25 -8.09 -7.12
N LYS A 70 -8.79 -9.34 -7.17
CA LYS A 70 -7.58 -9.74 -6.47
C LYS A 70 -6.36 -9.32 -7.28
N PHE A 71 -5.37 -8.74 -6.60
CA PHE A 71 -4.07 -8.41 -7.20
C PHE A 71 -2.98 -9.30 -6.62
N ASN A 72 -2.14 -9.80 -7.51
CA ASN A 72 -0.89 -10.47 -7.18
C ASN A 72 0.25 -9.54 -7.58
N LEU A 73 1.01 -9.03 -6.61
CA LEU A 73 2.20 -8.25 -6.86
C LEU A 73 3.41 -9.19 -6.90
N ILE A 74 4.08 -9.23 -8.04
CA ILE A 74 5.29 -10.04 -8.26
C ILE A 74 6.48 -9.09 -8.41
N ILE A 75 7.43 -9.16 -7.48
CA ILE A 75 8.65 -8.33 -7.49
C ILE A 75 9.85 -9.22 -7.82
N ASN A 76 10.63 -8.82 -8.83
CA ASN A 76 11.83 -9.54 -9.30
C ASN A 76 11.58 -11.02 -9.64
N ASP A 77 10.35 -11.37 -10.04
CA ASP A 77 9.89 -12.75 -10.29
C ASP A 77 10.10 -13.71 -9.09
N LYS A 78 10.28 -13.18 -7.88
CA LYS A 78 10.62 -13.96 -6.67
C LYS A 78 9.66 -13.72 -5.53
N HIS A 79 9.33 -12.47 -5.26
CA HIS A 79 8.49 -12.09 -4.13
C HIS A 79 7.06 -11.91 -4.60
N LEU A 80 6.13 -12.65 -3.98
CA LEU A 80 4.70 -12.57 -4.26
C LEU A 80 3.97 -12.03 -3.04
N LEU A 81 3.28 -10.91 -3.22
CA LEU A 81 2.32 -10.37 -2.26
C LEU A 81 0.93 -10.38 -2.92
N SER A 82 -0.13 -10.63 -2.16
CA SER A 82 -1.48 -10.70 -2.71
C SER A 82 -2.45 -9.92 -1.85
N SER A 83 -3.37 -9.20 -2.49
CA SER A 83 -4.50 -8.62 -1.76
C SER A 83 -5.35 -9.74 -1.14
N PHE A 84 -5.94 -9.49 0.04
CA PHE A 84 -6.72 -10.47 0.80
C PHE A 84 -8.11 -10.78 0.22
N LEU A 85 -8.51 -10.14 -0.87
CA LEU A 85 -9.75 -10.46 -1.57
C LEU A 85 -9.73 -11.89 -2.14
N PHE A 86 -10.86 -12.58 -1.96
CA PHE A 86 -11.12 -13.85 -2.62
C PHE A 86 -11.67 -13.59 -4.03
N ASP A 87 -10.85 -13.88 -5.03
CA ASP A 87 -11.21 -13.84 -6.45
C ASP A 87 -10.48 -15.01 -7.11
N ASN A 88 -11.19 -15.74 -7.97
CA ASN A 88 -10.65 -16.89 -8.69
C ASN A 88 -9.81 -16.47 -9.91
N ASN A 89 -9.90 -15.20 -10.33
CA ASN A 89 -9.18 -14.66 -11.48
C ASN A 89 -8.30 -13.47 -11.06
N PRO A 90 -7.19 -13.71 -10.33
CA PRO A 90 -6.31 -12.64 -9.89
C PRO A 90 -5.61 -11.95 -11.07
N ILE A 91 -5.24 -10.70 -10.84
CA ILE A 91 -4.50 -9.89 -11.80
C ILE A 91 -3.06 -9.76 -11.33
N ASP A 92 -2.14 -10.29 -12.12
CA ASP A 92 -0.70 -10.21 -11.85
C ASP A 92 -0.11 -8.86 -12.25
N LEU A 93 0.44 -8.15 -11.28
CA LEU A 93 1.17 -6.89 -11.41
C LEU A 93 2.65 -7.19 -11.20
N LYS A 94 3.45 -7.11 -12.26
CA LYS A 94 4.88 -7.44 -12.22
C LYS A 94 5.73 -6.18 -12.22
N MET A 95 6.64 -6.06 -11.26
CA MET A 95 7.62 -4.98 -11.20
C MET A 95 8.99 -5.50 -10.74
N LYS A 96 10.01 -4.65 -10.85
CA LYS A 96 11.37 -4.92 -10.41
C LYS A 96 11.75 -3.98 -9.27
N ASN A 97 12.68 -4.41 -8.44
CA ASN A 97 13.29 -3.62 -7.37
C ASN A 97 14.79 -3.90 -7.31
N ASN A 98 15.63 -2.86 -7.33
CA ASN A 98 17.09 -2.98 -7.18
C ASN A 98 17.57 -2.66 -5.75
N ASN A 99 16.73 -2.96 -4.76
CA ASN A 99 16.86 -2.63 -3.33
C ASN A 99 16.58 -1.18 -2.94
N TYR A 100 16.62 -0.24 -3.90
CA TYR A 100 16.42 1.18 -3.61
C TYR A 100 15.27 1.81 -4.40
N HIS A 101 14.88 1.19 -5.51
CA HIS A 101 13.96 1.78 -6.47
C HIS A 101 13.11 0.72 -7.14
N PHE A 102 11.80 0.95 -7.16
CA PHE A 102 10.82 0.12 -7.85
C PHE A 102 10.58 0.63 -9.27
N PHE A 103 10.61 -0.25 -10.26
CA PHE A 103 10.49 0.08 -11.68
C PHE A 103 9.88 -1.06 -12.51
N ILE A 104 9.64 -0.84 -13.81
CA ILE A 104 9.00 -1.84 -14.68
C ILE A 104 10.05 -2.69 -15.41
N GLN A 105 10.79 -2.09 -16.34
CA GLN A 105 11.84 -2.75 -17.10
C GLN A 105 13.22 -2.27 -16.68
N LYS A 106 13.39 -0.94 -16.55
CA LYS A 106 14.62 -0.23 -16.16
C LYS A 106 14.34 0.87 -15.13
N PRO A 107 15.32 1.27 -14.29
CA PRO A 107 15.11 2.24 -13.22
C PRO A 107 14.50 3.58 -13.67
N GLU A 108 14.75 4.00 -14.91
CA GLU A 108 14.27 5.27 -15.47
C GLU A 108 12.77 5.27 -15.78
N ASP A 109 12.09 4.12 -15.71
CA ASP A 109 10.66 4.00 -15.99
C ASP A 109 9.80 4.70 -14.92
N THR A 110 10.35 4.92 -13.73
CA THR A 110 9.64 5.53 -12.60
C THR A 110 10.48 6.65 -11.98
N LYS A 111 9.82 7.66 -11.43
CA LYS A 111 10.50 8.80 -10.80
C LYS A 111 11.18 8.37 -9.50
N GLY A 112 12.44 8.75 -9.33
CA GLY A 112 13.21 8.59 -8.09
C GLY A 112 12.87 9.65 -7.04
N ASP A 113 11.59 9.94 -6.79
CA ASP A 113 11.13 10.93 -5.82
C ASP A 113 10.80 10.33 -4.44
N GLY A 114 11.17 9.06 -4.25
CA GLY A 114 10.81 8.24 -3.11
C GLY A 114 9.58 7.37 -3.39
N TYR A 115 8.56 7.88 -4.09
CA TYR A 115 7.30 7.15 -4.33
C TYR A 115 7.37 6.16 -5.52
N CYS A 116 8.55 5.63 -5.82
CA CYS A 116 8.82 4.79 -6.97
C CYS A 116 7.90 3.57 -7.07
N PHE A 117 7.55 2.95 -5.93
CA PHE A 117 6.57 1.86 -5.86
C PHE A 117 5.20 2.29 -6.40
N PHE A 118 4.69 3.43 -5.95
CA PHE A 118 3.38 3.93 -6.36
C PHE A 118 3.37 4.37 -7.83
N HIS A 119 4.48 4.95 -8.31
CA HIS A 119 4.65 5.23 -9.73
C HIS A 119 4.59 3.96 -10.57
N ALA A 120 5.36 2.92 -10.19
CA ALA A 120 5.35 1.62 -10.87
C ALA A 120 3.94 1.00 -10.86
N LEU A 121 3.26 1.04 -9.71
CA LEU A 121 1.94 0.46 -9.55
C LEU A 121 0.89 1.17 -10.42
N ILE A 122 0.87 2.51 -10.42
CA ILE A 122 -0.03 3.29 -11.26
C ILE A 122 0.22 3.00 -12.75
N PHE A 123 1.50 2.89 -13.15
CA PHE A 123 1.86 2.53 -14.52
C PHE A 123 1.27 1.17 -14.91
N LEU A 124 1.47 0.13 -14.09
CA LEU A 124 0.95 -1.22 -14.36
C LEU A 124 -0.57 -1.27 -14.44
N LEU A 125 -1.27 -0.53 -13.57
CA LEU A 125 -2.74 -0.48 -13.59
C LEU A 125 -3.25 0.27 -14.85
N LYS A 126 -2.53 1.31 -15.30
CA LYS A 126 -2.83 2.02 -16.56
C LYS A 126 -2.64 1.10 -17.76
N GLU A 127 -1.52 0.37 -17.85
CA GLU A 127 -1.27 -0.59 -18.93
C GLU A 127 -2.36 -1.66 -19.04
N LYS A 128 -2.85 -2.16 -17.90
CA LYS A 128 -3.92 -3.16 -17.86
C LYS A 128 -5.32 -2.58 -18.08
N LYS A 129 -5.45 -1.27 -18.31
CA LYS A 129 -6.74 -0.55 -18.43
C LYS A 129 -7.65 -0.71 -17.21
N LEU A 130 -7.07 -0.84 -16.03
CA LEU A 130 -7.78 -1.01 -14.75
C LEU A 130 -7.80 0.27 -13.92
N PHE A 131 -7.23 1.36 -14.43
CA PHE A 131 -6.98 2.57 -13.65
C PHE A 131 -7.72 3.78 -14.17
N SER A 132 -8.34 4.50 -13.23
CA SER A 132 -8.74 5.89 -13.40
C SER A 132 -8.23 6.66 -12.19
N GLU A 133 -7.66 7.85 -12.42
CA GLU A 133 -7.19 8.73 -11.33
C GLU A 133 -8.33 9.09 -10.37
N ASN A 134 -9.57 9.06 -10.84
CA ASN A 134 -10.77 9.30 -10.05
C ASN A 134 -10.95 8.29 -8.91
N ILE A 135 -10.48 7.05 -9.05
CA ILE A 135 -10.57 6.04 -7.98
C ILE A 135 -9.79 6.51 -6.75
N ILE A 136 -8.61 7.08 -6.97
CA ILE A 136 -7.76 7.63 -5.91
C ILE A 136 -8.35 8.96 -5.42
N ASN A 137 -8.62 9.90 -6.34
CA ASN A 137 -9.08 11.23 -5.96
C ASN A 137 -10.40 11.19 -5.17
N ALA A 138 -11.42 10.51 -5.67
CA ALA A 138 -12.72 10.43 -5.01
C ALA A 138 -12.67 9.69 -3.66
N SER A 139 -11.74 8.74 -3.48
CA SER A 139 -11.53 8.08 -2.19
C SER A 139 -10.78 8.99 -1.22
N PHE A 140 -9.78 9.71 -1.72
CA PHE A 140 -8.93 10.59 -0.94
C PHE A 140 -9.70 11.83 -0.45
N ASP A 141 -10.53 12.42 -1.29
CA ASP A 141 -11.25 13.66 -0.98
C ASP A 141 -12.31 13.47 0.14
N LYS A 142 -12.60 12.21 0.52
CA LYS A 142 -13.45 11.85 1.67
C LYS A 142 -12.68 11.80 3.00
N ILE A 143 -11.37 11.98 2.98
CA ILE A 143 -10.51 11.86 4.16
C ILE A 143 -10.21 13.25 4.73
N ASP A 144 -10.61 13.47 5.99
CA ASP A 144 -10.05 14.53 6.81
C ASP A 144 -8.62 14.14 7.23
N LEU A 145 -7.62 14.74 6.58
CA LEU A 145 -6.22 14.38 6.77
C LEU A 145 -5.73 14.55 8.20
N ILE A 146 -6.16 15.62 8.88
CA ILE A 146 -5.70 15.92 10.24
C ILE A 146 -6.26 14.87 11.17
N LYS A 147 -7.59 14.70 11.18
CA LYS A 147 -8.26 13.72 12.03
C LYS A 147 -7.78 12.29 11.74
N ASN A 148 -7.60 11.95 10.47
CA ASN A 148 -7.17 10.62 10.07
C ASN A 148 -5.73 10.32 10.51
N SER A 149 -4.83 11.30 10.42
CA SER A 149 -3.44 11.13 10.87
C SER A 149 -3.37 10.87 12.38
N TYR A 150 -4.12 11.62 13.19
CA TYR A 150 -4.21 11.36 14.63
C TYR A 150 -4.76 9.96 14.93
N ASN A 151 -5.81 9.54 14.23
CA ASN A 151 -6.40 8.21 14.42
C ASN A 151 -5.42 7.08 14.07
N ILE A 152 -4.66 7.23 12.98
CA ILE A 152 -3.65 6.24 12.58
C ILE A 152 -2.59 6.08 13.67
N LEU A 153 -2.01 7.21 14.13
CA LEU A 153 -0.98 7.20 15.17
C LEU A 153 -1.49 6.57 16.47
N TYR A 154 -2.71 6.92 16.87
CA TYR A 154 -3.36 6.34 18.05
C TYR A 154 -3.54 4.83 17.92
N LYS A 155 -4.03 4.34 16.77
CA LYS A 155 -4.23 2.91 16.53
C LYS A 155 -2.93 2.12 16.56
N ILE A 156 -1.88 2.61 15.91
CA ILE A 156 -0.56 1.97 15.91
C ILE A 156 -0.02 1.87 17.34
N LYS A 157 -0.09 2.97 18.12
CA LYS A 157 0.33 2.98 19.53
C LYS A 157 -0.43 1.95 20.38
N LYS A 158 -1.75 1.88 20.22
CA LYS A 158 -2.60 0.93 20.97
C LYS A 158 -2.31 -0.53 20.63
N ILE A 159 -1.97 -0.82 19.37
CA ILE A 159 -1.59 -2.18 18.96
C ILE A 159 -0.29 -2.58 19.63
N LYS A 160 0.70 -1.68 19.66
CA LYS A 160 1.97 -1.90 20.36
C LYS A 160 1.77 -2.25 21.83
N GLU A 161 1.00 -1.44 22.57
CA GLU A 161 0.68 -1.68 23.98
C GLU A 161 0.01 -3.04 24.25
N LYS A 162 -0.59 -3.67 23.23
CA LYS A 162 -1.31 -4.93 23.36
C LYS A 162 -0.45 -6.15 23.01
N TYR A 163 0.56 -6.01 22.15
CA TYR A 163 1.31 -7.13 21.57
C TYR A 163 2.82 -7.08 21.86
N GLU A 164 3.30 -6.06 22.58
CA GLU A 164 4.58 -6.08 23.33
C GLU A 164 4.36 -6.51 24.78
#